data_AF-A0A6G0RS27-F1
#
_entry.id   AF-A0A6G0RS27-F1
#
_cell.length_a   1.000
_cell.length_b   1.000
_cell.length_c   1.000
_cell.angle_alpha   90.00
_cell.angle_beta   90.00
_cell.angle_gamma   90.00
#
_symmetry.space_group_name_H-M   'P 1'
#
loop_
_entity.id
_entity.type
_entity.pdbx_description
1 polymer ?
#
loop_
_entity_poly.entity_id
_entity_poly.type
_entity_poly.pdbx_seq_one_letter_code
_entity_poly.pdbx_strand_id
1 'polypeptide(L)'
;MEDSGSRLPARQDFPYLSDAHWATLEKMVSLLGEAAFAGFPNPPADQQRARVERFDKYESSLIAHVSAAAQVAARAAMRAETQSAAQASATNTASFAARPTTTEPVKTSVPTFDGKYSDSLLFWVREIEIALSASQIYDVRAQVAFALSNLEGRTHAWAMARETATPGYFTSWSFMEQELRSTFLMANVAYRHRSSFLRCKQDKRSLQDYVMDLHNPEPAIAGAPLFEDVKVTVVMDGVRTGPVRTELFRRQPKTFNEAAHTAMLEDHCVRSAQRHTPHVEASEGPHPMEISLAESARSQKTQRASGRCFGCNQPGHFRRNYPTNPWKAPRDKMFAARPALNSLEATESENGDSQ
;
A
#
# COMPACT_ATOMS: atom_id res chain seq x y z
N MET A 1 -21.63 19.75 39.66
CA MET A 1 -21.54 19.22 38.28
C MET A 1 -22.71 19.82 37.55
N GLU A 2 -22.46 20.92 36.87
CA GLU A 2 -23.49 21.64 36.11
C GLU A 2 -23.70 20.93 34.78
N ASP A 3 -24.95 20.57 34.53
CA ASP A 3 -25.47 20.04 33.28
C ASP A 3 -25.33 21.13 32.20
N SER A 4 -24.22 21.09 31.45
CA SER A 4 -24.03 21.93 30.27
C SER A 4 -24.85 21.34 29.13
N GLY A 5 -26.15 21.61 29.17
CA GLY A 5 -27.09 21.18 28.15
C GLY A 5 -26.62 21.60 26.76
N SER A 6 -26.40 20.61 25.90
CA SER A 6 -26.21 20.77 24.47
C SER A 6 -27.47 21.41 23.89
N ARG A 7 -27.46 22.74 23.79
CA ARG A 7 -28.51 23.51 23.11
C ARG A 7 -28.10 23.72 21.66
N LEU A 8 -28.99 23.37 20.74
CA LEU A 8 -28.85 23.70 19.32
C LEU A 8 -28.64 25.21 19.15
N PRO A 9 -27.76 25.65 18.24
CA PRO A 9 -27.49 27.08 18.03
C PRO A 9 -28.77 27.80 17.61
N ALA A 10 -29.14 28.85 18.33
CA ALA A 10 -30.24 29.71 17.94
C ALA A 10 -29.70 30.92 17.17
N ARG A 11 -30.44 31.39 16.17
CA ARG A 11 -30.02 32.51 15.31
C ARG A 11 -29.67 33.78 16.10
N GLN A 12 -30.37 33.96 17.21
CA GLN A 12 -30.18 35.02 18.20
C GLN A 12 -28.83 34.99 18.93
N ASP A 13 -28.14 33.84 18.96
CA ASP A 13 -26.81 33.69 19.57
C ASP A 13 -25.68 34.19 18.63
N PHE A 14 -25.97 34.37 17.33
CA PHE A 14 -24.99 34.75 16.31
C PHE A 14 -25.50 35.87 15.39
N PRO A 15 -25.85 37.07 15.92
CA PRO A 15 -26.46 38.16 15.15
C PRO A 15 -25.54 38.76 14.07
N TYR A 16 -24.24 38.46 14.12
CA TYR A 16 -23.22 38.93 13.17
C TYR A 16 -22.99 37.98 11.98
N LEU A 17 -23.69 36.85 11.93
CA LEU A 17 -23.70 35.95 10.78
C LEU A 17 -24.82 36.37 9.81
N SER A 18 -24.49 36.39 8.51
CA SER A 18 -25.49 36.61 7.46
C SER A 18 -26.40 35.39 7.33
N ASP A 19 -27.51 35.52 6.59
CA ASP A 19 -28.40 34.39 6.29
C ASP A 19 -27.67 33.23 5.63
N ALA A 20 -26.74 33.52 4.71
CA ALA A 20 -25.92 32.51 4.05
C ALA A 20 -25.00 31.79 5.06
N HIS A 21 -24.31 32.53 5.92
CA HIS A 21 -23.47 31.92 6.96
C HIS A 21 -24.29 31.08 7.95
N TRP A 22 -25.51 31.50 8.27
CA TRP A 22 -26.41 30.75 9.13
C TRP A 22 -26.83 29.42 8.49
N ALA A 23 -27.21 29.41 7.22
CA ALA A 23 -27.56 28.19 6.50
C ALA A 23 -26.38 27.20 6.43
N THR A 24 -25.16 27.70 6.18
CA THR A 24 -23.95 26.87 6.21
C THR A 24 -23.69 26.33 7.62
N LEU A 25 -23.93 27.10 8.67
CA LEU A 25 -23.79 26.66 10.06
C LEU A 25 -24.80 25.56 10.43
N GLU A 26 -26.06 25.69 10.04
CA GLU A 26 -27.08 24.64 10.22
C GLU A 26 -26.67 23.34 9.51
N LYS A 27 -26.11 23.48 8.30
CA LYS A 27 -25.59 22.35 7.54
C LYS A 27 -24.38 21.70 8.21
N MET A 28 -23.46 22.50 8.76
CA MET A 28 -22.33 22.00 9.56
C MET A 28 -22.82 21.19 10.76
N VAL A 29 -23.82 21.68 11.50
CA VAL A 29 -24.41 20.99 12.66
C VAL A 29 -25.08 19.69 12.22
N SER A 30 -25.82 19.71 11.12
CA SER A 30 -26.46 18.51 10.57
C SER A 30 -25.46 17.44 10.11
N LEU A 31 -24.29 17.83 9.60
CA LEU A 31 -23.29 16.91 9.05
C LEU A 31 -22.30 16.40 10.11
N LEU A 32 -21.92 17.26 11.06
CA LEU A 32 -20.87 16.96 12.05
C LEU A 32 -21.44 16.56 13.43
N GLY A 33 -22.74 16.78 13.65
CA GLY A 33 -23.43 16.49 14.90
C GLY A 33 -23.19 17.54 15.99
N GLU A 34 -24.07 17.55 17.00
CA GLU A 34 -24.09 18.54 18.08
C GLU A 34 -22.81 18.55 18.93
N ALA A 35 -22.20 17.39 19.15
CA ALA A 35 -20.96 17.26 19.93
C ALA A 35 -19.76 17.98 19.27
N ALA A 36 -19.73 18.00 17.93
CA ALA A 36 -18.70 18.74 17.19
C ALA A 36 -18.91 20.26 17.24
N PHE A 37 -20.16 20.70 17.50
CA PHE A 37 -20.52 22.10 17.60
C PHE A 37 -20.30 22.70 19.00
N ALA A 38 -20.16 21.88 20.05
CA ALA A 38 -19.98 22.37 21.43
C ALA A 38 -18.81 23.36 21.62
N GLY A 39 -17.77 23.27 20.79
CA GLY A 39 -16.62 24.19 20.79
C GLY A 39 -16.69 25.33 19.76
N PHE A 40 -17.80 25.46 19.03
CA PHE A 40 -17.99 26.50 18.01
C PHE A 40 -18.23 27.91 18.60
N PRO A 41 -18.99 28.09 19.68
CA PRO A 41 -19.26 29.42 20.26
C PRO A 41 -18.08 30.07 21.00
N ASN A 42 -17.06 29.29 21.38
CA ASN A 42 -15.92 29.74 22.17
C ASN A 42 -15.01 30.80 21.50
N PRO A 43 -14.63 30.67 20.21
CA PRO A 43 -13.78 31.67 19.55
C PRO A 43 -14.49 33.02 19.29
N PRO A 44 -13.75 34.12 19.04
CA PRO A 44 -14.33 35.42 18.68
C PRO A 44 -15.15 35.37 17.38
N ALA A 45 -16.08 36.33 17.22
CA ALA A 45 -17.02 36.40 16.10
C ALA A 45 -16.38 36.30 14.71
N ASP A 46 -15.23 36.97 14.49
CA ASP A 46 -14.51 36.92 13.23
C ASP A 46 -13.97 35.53 12.93
N GLN A 47 -13.51 34.82 13.96
CA GLN A 47 -13.00 33.46 13.82
C GLN A 47 -14.13 32.44 13.61
N GLN A 48 -15.31 32.69 14.19
CA GLN A 48 -16.52 31.89 13.93
C GLN A 48 -16.97 32.04 12.47
N ARG A 49 -17.04 33.28 11.96
CA ARG A 49 -17.34 33.53 10.54
C ARG A 49 -16.33 32.85 9.61
N ALA A 50 -15.04 33.02 9.88
CA ALA A 50 -13.98 32.40 9.08
C ALA A 50 -14.02 30.85 9.13
N ARG A 51 -14.55 30.26 10.20
CA ARG A 51 -14.76 28.79 10.28
C ARG A 51 -15.89 28.34 9.37
N VAL A 52 -17.01 29.06 9.36
CA VAL A 52 -18.16 28.79 8.49
C VAL A 52 -17.76 28.96 7.02
N GLU A 53 -17.07 30.04 6.67
CA GLU A 53 -16.59 30.28 5.30
C GLU A 53 -15.60 29.20 4.82
N ARG A 54 -14.71 28.74 5.72
CA ARG A 54 -13.79 27.62 5.40
C ARG A 54 -14.53 26.33 5.14
N PHE A 55 -15.58 26.05 5.91
CA PHE A 55 -16.41 24.88 5.69
C PHE A 55 -17.16 24.98 4.36
N ASP A 56 -17.79 26.13 4.08
CA ASP A 56 -18.50 26.38 2.83
C ASP A 56 -17.58 26.19 1.60
N LYS A 57 -16.37 26.74 1.67
CA LYS A 57 -15.34 26.58 0.64
C LYS A 57 -14.88 25.13 0.49
N TYR A 58 -14.66 24.43 1.60
CA TYR A 58 -14.28 23.02 1.58
C TYR A 58 -15.36 22.16 0.94
N GLU A 59 -16.61 22.37 1.33
CA GLU A 59 -17.75 21.65 0.78
C GLU A 59 -17.93 21.91 -0.71
N SER A 60 -17.90 23.18 -1.13
CA SER A 60 -17.98 23.56 -2.54
C SER A 60 -16.86 22.93 -3.36
N SER A 61 -15.63 22.89 -2.82
CA SER A 61 -14.49 22.22 -3.46
C SER A 61 -14.68 20.71 -3.54
N LEU A 62 -15.27 20.09 -2.51
CA LEU A 62 -15.53 18.65 -2.48
C LEU A 62 -16.60 18.26 -3.50
N ILE A 63 -17.69 19.02 -3.59
CA ILE A 63 -18.75 18.84 -4.59
C ILE A 63 -18.17 18.98 -6.00
N ALA A 64 -17.35 20.01 -6.24
CA ALA A 64 -16.67 20.19 -7.52
C ALA A 64 -15.78 18.98 -7.88
N HIS A 65 -15.01 18.47 -6.92
CA HIS A 65 -14.14 17.32 -7.14
C HIS A 65 -14.93 16.03 -7.45
N VAL A 66 -15.98 15.75 -6.68
CA VAL A 66 -16.85 14.57 -6.89
C VAL A 66 -17.57 14.67 -8.24
N SER A 67 -18.09 15.85 -8.60
CA SER A 67 -18.74 16.05 -9.89
C SER A 67 -17.78 15.90 -11.07
N ALA A 68 -16.55 16.41 -10.96
CA ALA A 68 -15.51 16.23 -11.97
C ALA A 68 -15.14 14.74 -12.13
N ALA A 69 -14.98 14.01 -11.03
CA ALA A 69 -14.71 12.58 -11.05
C ALA A 69 -15.86 11.79 -11.70
N ALA A 70 -17.11 12.12 -11.37
CA ALA A 70 -18.29 11.50 -11.98
C ALA A 70 -18.37 11.77 -13.50
N GLN A 71 -18.06 13.00 -13.93
CA GLN A 71 -18.00 13.32 -15.37
C GLN A 71 -16.88 12.56 -16.10
N VAL A 72 -15.72 12.37 -15.47
CA VAL A 72 -14.63 11.57 -16.05
C VAL A 72 -15.05 10.11 -16.19
N ALA A 73 -15.70 9.54 -15.18
CA ALA A 73 -16.25 8.18 -15.22
C ALA A 73 -17.31 8.02 -16.33
N ALA A 74 -18.25 8.97 -16.46
CA ALA A 74 -19.26 8.96 -17.52
C ALA A 74 -18.63 9.03 -18.92
N ARG A 75 -17.60 9.87 -19.11
CA ARG A 75 -16.84 9.94 -20.38
C ARG A 75 -16.06 8.66 -20.66
N ALA A 76 -15.55 7.98 -19.63
CA ALA A 76 -14.88 6.69 -19.79
C ALA A 76 -15.87 5.59 -20.20
N ALA A 77 -17.06 5.55 -19.58
CA ALA A 77 -18.14 4.63 -19.96
C ALA A 77 -18.59 4.83 -21.42
N MET A 78 -18.85 6.07 -21.84
CA MET A 78 -19.20 6.37 -23.24
C MET A 78 -18.08 5.99 -24.24
N ARG A 79 -16.81 6.12 -23.86
CA ARG A 79 -15.70 5.65 -24.70
C ARG A 79 -15.65 4.12 -24.79
N ALA A 80 -15.92 3.42 -23.69
CA ALA A 80 -15.99 1.97 -23.70
C ALA A 80 -17.14 1.48 -24.59
N GLU A 81 -18.32 2.10 -24.51
CA GLU A 81 -19.47 1.75 -25.36
C GLU A 81 -19.22 2.03 -26.85
N THR A 82 -18.65 3.20 -27.19
CA THR A 82 -18.31 3.53 -28.59
C THR A 82 -17.21 2.63 -29.16
N GLN A 83 -16.21 2.25 -28.36
CA GLN A 83 -15.18 1.28 -28.77
C GLN A 83 -15.77 -0.12 -28.97
N SER A 84 -16.68 -0.54 -28.10
CA SER A 84 -17.37 -1.83 -28.22
C SER A 84 -18.30 -1.89 -29.44
N ALA A 85 -19.01 -0.79 -29.74
CA ALA A 85 -19.83 -0.65 -30.95
C ALA A 85 -18.97 -0.63 -32.23
N ALA A 86 -17.83 0.06 -32.23
CA ALA A 86 -16.91 0.07 -33.37
C ALA A 86 -16.26 -1.31 -33.62
N GLN A 87 -15.92 -2.06 -32.57
CA GLN A 87 -15.46 -3.45 -32.70
C GLN A 87 -16.56 -4.36 -33.25
N ALA A 88 -17.81 -4.22 -32.80
CA ALA A 88 -18.95 -4.98 -33.34
C ALA A 88 -19.20 -4.67 -34.83
N SER A 89 -19.10 -3.40 -35.25
CA SER A 89 -19.23 -3.02 -36.66
C SER A 89 -18.06 -3.53 -37.51
N ALA A 90 -16.81 -3.43 -37.04
CA ALA A 90 -15.65 -3.95 -37.76
C ALA A 90 -15.72 -5.48 -37.96
N THR A 91 -16.24 -6.21 -36.96
CA THR A 91 -16.45 -7.67 -37.02
C THR A 91 -17.56 -8.05 -38.01
N ASN A 92 -18.59 -7.22 -38.16
CA ASN A 92 -19.66 -7.44 -39.13
C ASN A 92 -19.24 -7.20 -40.59
N THR A 93 -18.36 -6.23 -40.87
CA THR A 93 -17.81 -6.03 -42.23
C THR A 93 -16.78 -7.08 -42.66
N ALA A 94 -16.16 -7.80 -41.71
CA ALA A 94 -15.26 -8.93 -42.01
C ALA A 94 -16.00 -10.27 -42.16
N SER A 95 -17.30 -10.31 -41.88
CA SER A 95 -18.11 -11.53 -41.88
C SER A 95 -18.97 -11.68 -43.14
N PHE A 96 -18.31 -11.66 -44.31
CA PHE A 96 -18.86 -12.23 -45.55
C PHE A 96 -18.00 -13.41 -46.03
N ALA A 97 -17.68 -14.33 -45.11
CA ALA A 97 -17.32 -15.73 -45.35
C ALA A 97 -16.83 -16.38 -44.05
N ALA A 98 -17.65 -16.42 -43.01
CA ALA A 98 -17.36 -17.24 -41.83
C ALA A 98 -18.62 -17.99 -41.41
N ARG A 99 -18.58 -19.30 -41.65
CA ARG A 99 -19.51 -20.31 -41.14
C ARG A 99 -19.70 -20.10 -39.63
N PRO A 100 -20.93 -20.12 -39.09
CA PRO A 100 -21.13 -19.98 -37.65
C PRO A 100 -20.49 -21.18 -36.95
N THR A 101 -19.39 -20.96 -36.24
CA THR A 101 -18.88 -21.90 -35.26
C THR A 101 -19.76 -21.74 -34.03
N THR A 102 -20.73 -22.64 -33.86
CA THR A 102 -21.44 -22.86 -32.60
C THR A 102 -20.40 -23.31 -31.57
N THR A 103 -19.80 -22.35 -30.85
CA THR A 103 -19.02 -22.67 -29.65
C THR A 103 -20.01 -23.03 -28.56
N GLU A 104 -20.01 -24.29 -28.13
CA GLU A 104 -20.82 -24.73 -26.99
C GLU A 104 -20.52 -23.87 -25.75
N PRO A 105 -21.55 -23.55 -24.93
CA PRO A 105 -21.32 -22.85 -23.68
C PRO A 105 -20.41 -23.69 -22.78
N VAL A 106 -19.32 -23.08 -22.31
CA VAL A 106 -18.38 -23.73 -21.40
C VAL A 106 -19.10 -23.95 -20.07
N LYS A 107 -19.13 -25.20 -19.62
CA LYS A 107 -19.64 -25.59 -18.30
C LYS A 107 -18.64 -25.13 -17.24
N THR A 108 -18.78 -23.90 -16.75
CA THR A 108 -17.94 -23.36 -15.69
C THR A 108 -18.50 -23.79 -14.33
N SER A 109 -17.69 -24.52 -13.56
CA SER A 109 -17.97 -24.79 -12.14
C SER A 109 -17.51 -23.59 -11.31
N VAL A 110 -18.42 -22.95 -10.58
CA VAL A 110 -18.10 -21.86 -9.64
C VAL A 110 -18.10 -22.43 -8.22
N PRO A 111 -17.12 -22.07 -7.37
CA PRO A 111 -17.16 -22.41 -5.95
C PRO A 111 -18.46 -21.93 -5.29
N THR A 112 -19.03 -22.73 -4.39
CA THR A 112 -20.20 -22.31 -3.63
C THR A 112 -19.82 -21.30 -2.54
N PHE A 113 -20.72 -20.34 -2.26
CA PHE A 113 -20.51 -19.35 -1.20
C PHE A 113 -21.45 -19.61 -0.02
N ASP A 114 -20.89 -19.90 1.16
CA ASP A 114 -21.64 -20.26 2.36
C ASP A 114 -21.87 -19.12 3.37
N GLY A 115 -21.22 -17.97 3.15
CA GLY A 115 -21.31 -16.78 4.00
C GLY A 115 -20.45 -16.79 5.27
N LYS A 116 -19.50 -17.72 5.43
CA LYS A 116 -18.62 -17.77 6.62
C LYS A 116 -17.55 -16.70 6.61
N TYR A 117 -16.92 -16.45 5.47
CA TYR A 117 -15.84 -15.48 5.31
C TYR A 117 -16.35 -14.30 4.49
N SER A 118 -16.58 -13.16 5.15
CA SER A 118 -17.06 -11.95 4.48
C SER A 118 -16.11 -11.46 3.39
N ASP A 119 -14.81 -11.65 3.60
CA ASP A 119 -13.76 -11.12 2.73
C ASP A 119 -13.69 -11.92 1.41
N SER A 120 -14.15 -13.19 1.40
CA SER A 120 -14.23 -14.00 0.19
C SER A 120 -15.43 -13.69 -0.71
N LEU A 121 -16.40 -12.89 -0.24
CA LEU A 121 -17.57 -12.52 -1.04
C LEU A 121 -17.18 -11.77 -2.32
N LEU A 122 -16.19 -10.89 -2.25
CA LEU A 122 -15.74 -10.09 -3.39
C LEU A 122 -15.12 -10.97 -4.48
N PHE A 123 -14.38 -12.01 -4.10
CA PHE A 123 -13.87 -13.00 -5.03
C PHE A 123 -14.99 -13.83 -5.65
N TRP A 124 -15.91 -14.32 -4.83
CA TRP A 124 -17.02 -15.13 -5.33
C TRP A 124 -17.92 -14.37 -6.31
N VAL A 125 -18.25 -13.10 -6.01
CA VAL A 125 -19.00 -12.24 -6.95
C VAL A 125 -18.26 -12.14 -8.28
N ARG A 126 -16.94 -11.94 -8.24
CA ARG A 126 -16.12 -11.88 -9.45
C ARG A 126 -16.10 -13.19 -10.22
N GLU A 127 -16.06 -14.33 -9.54
CA GLU A 127 -16.13 -15.65 -10.16
C GLU A 127 -17.49 -15.88 -10.85
N ILE A 128 -18.59 -15.44 -10.23
CA ILE A 128 -19.92 -15.49 -10.85
C ILE A 128 -19.96 -14.62 -12.11
N GLU A 129 -19.49 -13.37 -12.08
CA GLU A 129 -19.44 -12.50 -13.27
C GLU A 129 -18.67 -13.15 -14.44
N ILE A 130 -17.53 -13.78 -14.13
CA ILE A 130 -16.73 -14.51 -15.12
C ILE A 130 -17.50 -15.70 -15.67
N ALA A 131 -18.15 -16.48 -14.82
CA ALA A 131 -18.95 -17.63 -15.23
C ALA A 131 -20.17 -17.25 -16.08
N LEU A 132 -20.90 -16.20 -15.70
CA LEU A 132 -22.02 -15.67 -16.49
C LEU A 132 -21.56 -15.27 -17.89
N SER A 133 -20.40 -14.60 -17.99
CA SER A 133 -19.80 -14.20 -19.26
C SER A 133 -19.34 -15.41 -20.09
N ALA A 134 -18.64 -16.36 -19.47
CA ALA A 134 -18.10 -17.54 -20.14
C ALA A 134 -19.18 -18.51 -20.62
N SER A 135 -20.26 -18.64 -19.85
CA SER A 135 -21.43 -19.44 -20.19
C SER A 135 -22.46 -18.69 -21.05
N GLN A 136 -22.18 -17.44 -21.43
CA GLN A 136 -23.05 -16.60 -22.28
C GLN A 136 -24.48 -16.46 -21.72
N ILE A 137 -24.62 -16.37 -20.40
CA ILE A 137 -25.90 -16.22 -19.71
C ILE A 137 -26.26 -14.73 -19.65
N TYR A 138 -27.00 -14.26 -20.65
CA TYR A 138 -27.43 -12.86 -20.74
C TYR A 138 -28.85 -12.61 -20.21
N ASP A 139 -29.68 -13.65 -20.13
CA ASP A 139 -31.04 -13.51 -19.60
C ASP A 139 -31.01 -13.20 -18.09
N VAL A 140 -31.72 -12.15 -17.70
CA VAL A 140 -31.68 -11.61 -16.33
C VAL A 140 -32.16 -12.63 -15.30
N ARG A 141 -33.17 -13.44 -15.63
CA ARG A 141 -33.71 -14.46 -14.73
C ARG A 141 -32.78 -15.66 -14.66
N ALA A 142 -32.16 -16.05 -15.77
CA ALA A 142 -31.15 -17.10 -15.81
C ALA A 142 -29.89 -16.72 -15.02
N GLN A 143 -29.45 -15.44 -15.05
CA GLN A 143 -28.34 -14.96 -14.23
C GLN A 143 -28.63 -15.09 -12.73
N VAL A 144 -29.83 -14.66 -12.30
CA VAL A 144 -30.27 -14.78 -10.89
C VAL A 144 -30.39 -16.25 -10.48
N ALA A 145 -31.00 -17.10 -11.32
CA ALA A 145 -31.13 -18.53 -11.03
C ALA A 145 -29.75 -19.21 -10.94
N PHE A 146 -28.83 -18.87 -11.84
CA PHE A 146 -27.45 -19.35 -11.80
C PHE A 146 -26.76 -18.94 -10.50
N ALA A 147 -26.82 -17.66 -10.12
CA ALA A 147 -26.25 -17.17 -8.88
C ALA A 147 -26.83 -17.86 -7.64
N LEU A 148 -28.16 -18.00 -7.56
CA LEU A 148 -28.86 -18.69 -6.47
C LEU A 148 -28.39 -20.14 -6.35
N SER A 149 -28.20 -20.84 -7.49
CA SER A 149 -27.73 -22.23 -7.48
C SER A 149 -26.31 -22.42 -6.97
N ASN A 150 -25.51 -21.34 -6.91
CA ASN A 150 -24.13 -21.35 -6.39
C ASN A 150 -24.04 -20.83 -4.95
N LEU A 151 -25.16 -20.52 -4.29
CA LEU A 151 -25.18 -20.20 -2.85
C LEU A 151 -25.33 -21.48 -2.02
N GLU A 152 -24.72 -21.50 -0.84
CA GLU A 152 -24.82 -22.61 0.10
C GLU A 152 -25.07 -22.12 1.53
N GLY A 153 -25.51 -23.01 2.43
CA GLY A 153 -25.58 -22.71 3.86
C GLY A 153 -26.40 -21.46 4.20
N ARG A 154 -25.78 -20.49 4.88
CA ARG A 154 -26.48 -19.31 5.42
C ARG A 154 -26.95 -18.35 4.32
N THR A 155 -26.15 -18.17 3.28
CA THR A 155 -26.46 -17.26 2.17
C THR A 155 -27.61 -17.81 1.35
N HIS A 156 -27.63 -19.12 1.10
CA HIS A 156 -28.75 -19.77 0.44
C HIS A 156 -30.04 -19.66 1.26
N ALA A 157 -29.99 -19.95 2.56
CA ALA A 157 -31.17 -19.82 3.44
C ALA A 157 -31.71 -18.38 3.48
N TRP A 158 -30.82 -17.38 3.55
CA TRP A 158 -31.17 -15.97 3.46
C TRP A 158 -31.83 -15.61 2.12
N ALA A 159 -31.24 -16.05 1.01
CA ALA A 159 -31.76 -15.75 -0.33
C ALA A 159 -33.14 -16.38 -0.55
N MET A 160 -33.33 -17.64 -0.11
CA MET A 160 -34.61 -18.33 -0.17
C MET A 160 -35.67 -17.67 0.73
N ALA A 161 -35.29 -17.13 1.88
CA ALA A 161 -36.20 -16.39 2.74
C ALA A 161 -36.71 -15.09 2.06
N ARG A 162 -35.83 -14.39 1.31
CA ARG A 162 -36.22 -13.20 0.53
C ARG A 162 -37.18 -13.56 -0.60
N GLU A 163 -36.87 -14.59 -1.37
CA GLU A 163 -37.72 -15.06 -2.47
C GLU A 163 -39.08 -15.61 -2.01
N THR A 164 -39.14 -16.28 -0.86
CA THR A 164 -40.43 -16.76 -0.31
C THR A 164 -41.29 -15.62 0.25
N ALA A 165 -40.69 -14.60 0.85
CA ALA A 165 -41.42 -13.42 1.32
C ALA A 165 -41.93 -12.54 0.17
N THR A 166 -41.20 -12.46 -0.93
CA THR A 166 -41.59 -11.70 -2.12
C THR A 166 -41.12 -12.45 -3.36
N PRO A 167 -42.02 -13.20 -4.05
CA PRO A 167 -41.65 -13.93 -5.25
C PRO A 167 -41.07 -13.02 -6.32
N GLY A 168 -39.86 -13.32 -6.79
CA GLY A 168 -39.13 -12.46 -7.72
C GLY A 168 -38.49 -11.24 -7.06
N TYR A 169 -38.16 -11.31 -5.77
CA TYR A 169 -37.43 -10.28 -5.04
C TYR A 169 -36.15 -9.86 -5.78
N PHE A 170 -35.39 -10.84 -6.28
CA PHE A 170 -34.20 -10.54 -7.07
C PHE A 170 -34.58 -10.25 -8.53
N THR A 171 -34.59 -8.95 -8.87
CA THR A 171 -34.96 -8.49 -10.22
C THR A 171 -33.83 -8.58 -11.23
N SER A 172 -32.57 -8.59 -10.77
CA SER A 172 -31.36 -8.71 -11.60
C SER A 172 -30.17 -9.22 -10.79
N TRP A 173 -29.13 -9.69 -11.49
CA TRP A 173 -27.84 -10.03 -10.86
C TRP A 173 -27.26 -8.83 -10.08
N SER A 174 -27.25 -7.64 -10.68
CA SER A 174 -26.72 -6.43 -10.03
C SER A 174 -27.44 -6.08 -8.72
N PHE A 175 -28.77 -6.27 -8.66
CA PHE A 175 -29.54 -6.07 -7.44
C PHE A 175 -29.22 -7.13 -6.39
N MET A 176 -29.14 -8.40 -6.80
CA MET A 176 -28.75 -9.50 -5.92
C MET A 176 -27.34 -9.33 -5.34
N GLU A 177 -26.39 -8.93 -6.17
CA GLU A 177 -25.01 -8.61 -5.78
C GLU A 177 -24.96 -7.48 -4.74
N GLN A 178 -25.75 -6.42 -4.93
CA GLN A 178 -25.85 -5.33 -3.97
C GLN A 178 -26.41 -5.80 -2.62
N GLU A 179 -27.45 -6.63 -2.63
CA GLU A 179 -28.04 -7.19 -1.41
C GLU A 179 -27.10 -8.17 -0.68
N LEU A 180 -26.34 -8.97 -1.43
CA LEU A 180 -25.30 -9.84 -0.88
C LEU A 180 -24.21 -9.02 -0.21
N ARG A 181 -23.73 -7.95 -0.87
CA ARG A 181 -22.74 -7.04 -0.30
C ARG A 181 -23.28 -6.32 0.93
N SER A 182 -24.51 -5.84 0.91
CA SER A 182 -25.10 -5.12 2.05
C SER A 182 -25.29 -6.04 3.27
N THR A 183 -25.55 -7.33 3.05
CA THR A 183 -25.85 -8.29 4.13
C THR A 183 -24.60 -9.01 4.66
N PHE A 184 -23.69 -9.43 3.78
CA PHE A 184 -22.60 -10.34 4.14
C PHE A 184 -21.20 -9.71 4.13
N LEU A 185 -21.04 -8.52 3.54
CA LEU A 185 -19.76 -7.83 3.55
C LEU A 185 -19.57 -7.10 4.88
N MET A 186 -18.37 -7.18 5.46
CA MET A 186 -18.04 -6.37 6.63
C MET A 186 -18.08 -4.87 6.28
N ALA A 187 -18.59 -4.05 7.20
CA ALA A 187 -18.45 -2.61 7.09
C ALA A 187 -16.97 -2.20 6.99
N ASN A 188 -16.69 -1.20 6.15
CA ASN A 188 -15.34 -0.64 5.95
C ASN A 188 -14.30 -1.63 5.39
N VAL A 189 -14.71 -2.63 4.60
CA VAL A 189 -13.80 -3.61 3.98
C VAL A 189 -12.65 -2.96 3.20
N ALA A 190 -12.92 -1.90 2.43
CA ALA A 190 -11.90 -1.14 1.71
C ALA A 190 -10.87 -0.53 2.66
N TYR A 191 -11.31 0.04 3.79
CA TYR A 191 -10.41 0.57 4.82
C TYR A 191 -9.60 -0.55 5.48
N ARG A 192 -10.20 -1.70 5.77
CA ARG A 192 -9.50 -2.84 6.38
C ARG A 192 -8.38 -3.37 5.48
N HIS A 193 -8.66 -3.56 4.19
CA HIS A 193 -7.65 -3.98 3.22
C HIS A 193 -6.54 -2.94 3.06
N ARG A 194 -6.87 -1.64 2.97
CA ARG A 194 -5.87 -0.56 2.93
C ARG A 194 -5.01 -0.52 4.19
N SER A 195 -5.63 -0.65 5.36
CA SER A 195 -4.94 -0.67 6.65
C SER A 195 -4.01 -1.89 6.77
N SER A 196 -4.47 -3.06 6.33
CA SER A 196 -3.67 -4.29 6.28
C SER A 196 -2.46 -4.12 5.36
N PHE A 197 -2.67 -3.60 4.15
CA PHE A 197 -1.60 -3.32 3.19
C PHE A 197 -0.54 -2.38 3.78
N LEU A 198 -0.95 -1.25 4.38
CA LEU A 198 -0.03 -0.30 5.01
C LEU A 198 0.76 -0.88 6.20
N ARG A 199 0.19 -1.87 6.89
CA ARG A 199 0.84 -2.58 8.00
C ARG A 199 1.67 -3.79 7.55
N CYS A 200 1.60 -4.18 6.28
CA CYS A 200 2.27 -5.38 5.80
C CYS A 200 3.78 -5.19 5.85
N LYS A 201 4.47 -6.10 6.54
CA LYS A 201 5.93 -6.14 6.67
C LYS A 201 6.45 -7.54 6.33
N GLN A 202 7.65 -7.63 5.77
CA GLN A 202 8.26 -8.92 5.46
C GLN A 202 8.49 -9.74 6.74
N ASP A 203 8.89 -9.09 7.83
CA ASP A 203 9.18 -9.71 9.12
C ASP A 203 10.03 -10.98 8.98
N LYS A 204 9.60 -12.12 9.55
CA LYS A 204 10.32 -13.41 9.46
C LYS A 204 9.97 -14.21 8.20
N ARG A 205 9.03 -13.73 7.37
CA ARG A 205 8.51 -14.45 6.20
C ARG A 205 9.50 -14.44 5.04
N SER A 206 9.27 -15.32 4.07
CA SER A 206 10.02 -15.25 2.81
C SER A 206 9.64 -13.97 2.06
N LEU A 207 10.53 -13.49 1.18
CA LEU A 207 10.19 -12.35 0.35
C LEU A 207 9.04 -12.67 -0.62
N GLN A 208 8.95 -13.92 -1.08
CA GLN A 208 7.87 -14.39 -1.95
C GLN A 208 6.51 -14.31 -1.26
N ASP A 209 6.38 -14.81 -0.03
CA ASP A 209 5.11 -14.75 0.72
C ASP A 209 4.69 -13.30 0.98
N TYR A 210 5.65 -12.45 1.34
CA TYR A 210 5.41 -11.02 1.54
C TYR A 210 4.94 -10.32 0.27
N VAL A 211 5.58 -10.57 -0.87
CA VAL A 211 5.20 -9.99 -2.16
C VAL A 211 3.83 -10.52 -2.60
N MET A 212 3.53 -11.79 -2.36
CA MET A 212 2.22 -12.38 -2.67
C MET A 212 1.09 -11.69 -1.90
N ASP A 213 1.27 -11.47 -0.60
CA ASP A 213 0.30 -10.77 0.24
C ASP A 213 0.04 -9.33 -0.23
N LEU A 214 1.09 -8.65 -0.71
CA LEU A 214 0.97 -7.29 -1.25
C LEU A 214 0.32 -7.25 -2.64
N HIS A 215 0.41 -8.34 -3.42
CA HIS A 215 -0.26 -8.49 -4.71
C HIS A 215 -1.75 -8.85 -4.57
N ASN A 216 -2.25 -9.03 -3.35
CA ASN A 216 -3.64 -9.35 -3.12
C ASN A 216 -4.56 -8.34 -3.84
N PRO A 217 -5.45 -8.79 -4.75
CA PRO A 217 -6.35 -7.92 -5.49
C PRO A 217 -7.57 -7.46 -4.69
N GLU A 218 -7.87 -8.06 -3.53
CA GLU A 218 -9.00 -7.70 -2.66
C GLU A 218 -9.15 -6.18 -2.40
N PRO A 219 -8.07 -5.42 -2.07
CA PRO A 219 -8.19 -3.98 -1.83
C PRO A 219 -8.68 -3.21 -3.06
N ALA A 220 -8.34 -3.66 -4.26
CA ALA A 220 -8.74 -3.04 -5.52
C ALA A 220 -10.16 -3.40 -5.94
N ILE A 221 -10.65 -4.58 -5.53
CA ILE A 221 -12.05 -4.99 -5.73
C ILE A 221 -12.96 -4.29 -4.70
N ALA A 222 -12.47 -4.11 -3.47
CA ALA A 222 -13.22 -3.46 -2.39
C ALA A 222 -13.37 -1.94 -2.56
N GLY A 223 -12.52 -1.28 -3.35
CA GLY A 223 -12.58 0.16 -3.58
C GLY A 223 -11.41 0.69 -4.40
N ALA A 224 -11.28 2.02 -4.50
CA ALA A 224 -10.22 2.63 -5.30
C ALA A 224 -8.82 2.14 -4.86
N PRO A 225 -7.95 1.76 -5.82
CA PRO A 225 -6.61 1.28 -5.51
C PRO A 225 -5.77 2.38 -4.86
N LEU A 226 -4.79 1.98 -4.04
CA LEU A 226 -3.79 2.91 -3.51
C LEU A 226 -2.93 3.47 -4.65
N PHE A 227 -2.44 4.70 -4.50
CA PHE A 227 -1.47 5.28 -5.42
C PHE A 227 -0.16 4.50 -5.41
N GLU A 228 0.53 4.46 -6.56
CA GLU A 228 1.75 3.66 -6.75
C GLU A 228 2.90 4.11 -5.84
N ASP A 229 3.05 5.41 -5.59
CA ASP A 229 4.03 5.96 -4.65
C ASP A 229 3.83 5.43 -3.22
N VAL A 230 2.58 5.31 -2.78
CA VAL A 230 2.24 4.72 -1.48
C VAL A 230 2.59 3.23 -1.46
N LYS A 231 2.25 2.48 -2.52
CA LYS A 231 2.57 1.05 -2.62
C LYS A 231 4.08 0.80 -2.63
N VAL A 232 4.83 1.58 -3.42
CA VAL A 232 6.29 1.53 -3.45
C VAL A 232 6.84 1.84 -2.06
N THR A 233 6.35 2.88 -1.39
CA THR A 233 6.80 3.23 -0.04
C THR A 233 6.59 2.09 0.96
N VAL A 234 5.44 1.40 0.89
CA VAL A 234 5.18 0.21 1.72
C VAL A 234 6.16 -0.91 1.41
N VAL A 235 6.46 -1.18 0.14
CA VAL A 235 7.47 -2.19 -0.24
C VAL A 235 8.85 -1.80 0.31
N MET A 236 9.30 -0.58 0.02
CA MET A 236 10.59 -0.04 0.44
C MET A 236 10.77 -0.11 1.95
N ASP A 237 9.73 0.25 2.71
CA ASP A 237 9.77 0.25 4.17
C ASP A 237 9.49 -1.12 4.79
N GLY A 238 8.77 -1.99 4.10
CA GLY A 238 8.35 -3.29 4.60
C GLY A 238 9.32 -4.44 4.32
N VAL A 239 10.20 -4.31 3.33
CA VAL A 239 11.30 -5.25 3.11
C VAL A 239 12.33 -5.13 4.23
N ARG A 240 12.82 -6.28 4.71
CA ARG A 240 13.86 -6.38 5.74
C ARG A 240 15.13 -5.65 5.32
N THR A 241 15.82 -5.04 6.27
CA THR A 241 17.16 -4.48 6.06
C THR A 241 18.11 -5.55 5.53
N GLY A 242 18.75 -5.30 4.39
CA GLY A 242 19.62 -6.25 3.72
C GLY A 242 19.89 -5.86 2.26
N PRO A 243 20.52 -6.75 1.46
CA PRO A 243 20.87 -6.47 0.07
C PRO A 243 19.66 -6.07 -0.78
N VAL A 244 18.52 -6.76 -0.59
CA VAL A 244 17.25 -6.48 -1.28
C VAL A 244 16.80 -5.03 -1.04
N ARG A 245 16.72 -4.59 0.21
CA ARG A 245 16.33 -3.19 0.53
C ARG A 245 17.33 -2.19 -0.05
N THR A 246 18.63 -2.50 -0.01
CA THR A 246 19.67 -1.65 -0.60
C THR A 246 19.52 -1.52 -2.12
N GLU A 247 19.23 -2.62 -2.82
CA GLU A 247 18.99 -2.60 -4.26
C GLU A 247 17.76 -1.79 -4.63
N LEU A 248 16.69 -1.90 -3.84
CA LEU A 248 15.50 -1.08 -4.03
C LEU A 248 15.78 0.42 -3.88
N PHE A 249 16.58 0.84 -2.89
CA PHE A 249 16.99 2.25 -2.74
C PHE A 249 17.89 2.74 -3.88
N ARG A 250 18.74 1.86 -4.41
CA ARG A 250 19.60 2.18 -5.55
C ARG A 250 18.80 2.37 -6.84
N ARG A 251 17.80 1.51 -7.08
CA ARG A 251 17.00 1.50 -8.32
C ARG A 251 15.86 2.51 -8.31
N GLN A 252 15.36 2.89 -7.14
CA GLN A 252 14.25 3.84 -6.97
C GLN A 252 13.04 3.51 -7.88
N PRO A 253 12.44 2.32 -7.70
CA PRO A 253 11.32 1.89 -8.53
C PRO A 253 10.14 2.87 -8.43
N LYS A 254 9.44 3.10 -9.55
CA LYS A 254 8.31 4.04 -9.61
C LYS A 254 6.95 3.35 -9.47
N THR A 255 6.93 2.03 -9.61
CA THR A 255 5.72 1.22 -9.54
C THR A 255 5.90 0.05 -8.59
N PHE A 256 4.79 -0.43 -8.03
CA PHE A 256 4.76 -1.59 -7.17
C PHE A 256 5.33 -2.84 -7.86
N ASN A 257 4.95 -3.09 -9.12
CA ASN A 257 5.41 -4.25 -9.88
C ASN A 257 6.94 -4.20 -10.12
N GLU A 258 7.48 -3.02 -10.43
CA GLU A 258 8.93 -2.83 -10.60
C GLU A 258 9.68 -3.09 -9.28
N ALA A 259 9.14 -2.58 -8.16
CA ALA A 259 9.68 -2.81 -6.84
C ALA A 259 9.66 -4.31 -6.48
N ALA A 260 8.53 -4.99 -6.68
CA ALA A 260 8.39 -6.41 -6.42
C ALA A 260 9.35 -7.25 -7.29
N HIS A 261 9.44 -6.97 -8.58
CA HIS A 261 10.35 -7.66 -9.49
C HIS A 261 11.81 -7.47 -9.08
N THR A 262 12.22 -6.23 -8.78
CA THR A 262 13.58 -5.92 -8.32
C THR A 262 13.89 -6.66 -7.02
N ALA A 263 12.94 -6.67 -6.08
CA ALA A 263 13.11 -7.34 -4.80
C ALA A 263 13.31 -8.85 -4.98
N MET A 264 12.45 -9.49 -5.80
CA MET A 264 12.53 -10.93 -6.10
C MET A 264 13.81 -11.32 -6.84
N LEU A 265 14.25 -10.49 -7.79
CA LEU A 265 15.50 -10.72 -8.51
C LEU A 265 16.71 -10.66 -7.57
N GLU A 266 16.77 -9.65 -6.71
CA GLU A 266 17.87 -9.51 -5.75
C GLU A 266 17.87 -10.64 -4.72
N ASP A 267 16.71 -11.06 -4.20
CA ASP A 267 16.62 -12.22 -3.32
C ASP A 267 17.14 -13.49 -3.99
N HIS A 268 16.81 -13.70 -5.27
CA HIS A 268 17.35 -14.79 -6.06
C HIS A 268 18.88 -14.70 -6.19
N CYS A 269 19.43 -13.52 -6.48
CA CYS A 269 20.88 -13.30 -6.58
C CYS A 269 21.59 -13.59 -5.25
N VAL A 270 21.07 -13.07 -4.14
CA VAL A 270 21.63 -13.29 -2.79
C VAL A 270 21.62 -14.78 -2.43
N ARG A 271 20.46 -15.45 -2.62
CA ARG A 271 20.34 -16.88 -2.33
C ARG A 271 21.24 -17.72 -3.22
N SER A 272 21.41 -17.32 -4.48
CA SER A 272 22.33 -17.98 -5.41
C SER A 272 23.78 -17.83 -4.95
N ALA A 273 24.24 -16.61 -4.64
CA ALA A 273 25.58 -16.38 -4.13
C ALA A 273 25.89 -17.15 -2.84
N GLN A 274 24.89 -17.28 -1.96
CA GLN A 274 25.03 -17.98 -0.68
C GLN A 274 25.06 -19.51 -0.82
N ARG A 275 24.50 -20.07 -1.91
CA ARG A 275 24.67 -21.50 -2.25
C ARG A 275 26.03 -21.80 -2.88
N HIS A 276 26.69 -20.81 -3.46
CA HIS A 276 27.97 -20.96 -4.16
C HIS A 276 29.20 -20.64 -3.29
N THR A 277 29.05 -20.36 -1.99
CA THR A 277 30.21 -20.42 -1.09
C THR A 277 30.70 -21.87 -1.05
N PRO A 278 31.89 -22.20 -1.58
CA PRO A 278 32.40 -23.55 -1.49
C PRO A 278 32.55 -23.88 -0.02
N HIS A 279 31.87 -24.93 0.43
CA HIS A 279 32.30 -25.61 1.63
C HIS A 279 33.72 -26.09 1.33
N VAL A 280 34.73 -25.41 1.86
CA VAL A 280 36.12 -25.87 1.81
C VAL A 280 36.17 -27.13 2.67
N GLU A 281 35.81 -28.27 2.08
CA GLU A 281 36.29 -29.55 2.55
C GLU A 281 37.81 -29.50 2.48
N ALA A 282 38.44 -29.64 3.65
CA ALA A 282 39.86 -29.82 3.75
C ALA A 282 40.21 -31.20 3.16
N SER A 283 40.45 -31.26 1.85
CA SER A 283 41.12 -32.41 1.25
C SER A 283 42.06 -31.99 0.14
N GLU A 284 43.32 -32.39 0.34
CA GLU A 284 44.42 -32.55 -0.60
C GLU A 284 44.85 -31.40 -1.52
N GLY A 285 46.02 -30.84 -1.19
CA GLY A 285 47.10 -30.58 -2.15
C GLY A 285 46.90 -29.44 -3.16
N PRO A 286 47.79 -28.43 -3.24
CA PRO A 286 47.67 -27.39 -4.25
C PRO A 286 47.89 -27.97 -5.65
N HIS A 287 46.91 -27.82 -6.55
CA HIS A 287 47.12 -28.02 -7.98
C HIS A 287 48.11 -26.97 -8.52
N PRO A 288 49.15 -27.38 -9.26
CA PRO A 288 50.27 -26.52 -9.63
C PRO A 288 49.95 -25.73 -10.92
N MET A 289 49.03 -24.76 -10.88
CA MET A 289 48.96 -23.69 -11.89
C MET A 289 48.04 -22.51 -11.53
N GLU A 290 48.21 -21.89 -10.35
CA GLU A 290 47.61 -20.57 -10.09
C GLU A 290 48.64 -19.64 -9.45
N ILE A 291 49.27 -18.80 -10.28
CA ILE A 291 50.42 -17.95 -9.87
C ILE A 291 49.97 -16.55 -9.38
N SER A 292 48.69 -16.16 -9.46
CA SER A 292 48.30 -14.76 -9.20
C SER A 292 47.59 -14.45 -7.86
N LEU A 293 47.47 -15.40 -6.92
CA LEU A 293 46.88 -15.12 -5.59
C LEU A 293 47.81 -15.43 -4.40
N ALA A 294 49.05 -15.85 -4.63
CA ALA A 294 49.91 -16.39 -3.57
C ALA A 294 50.82 -15.36 -2.85
N GLU A 295 50.83 -14.09 -3.23
CA GLU A 295 51.77 -13.12 -2.64
C GLU A 295 51.21 -12.23 -1.52
N SER A 296 49.89 -12.03 -1.44
CA SER A 296 49.30 -11.24 -0.35
C SER A 296 49.13 -12.05 0.96
N ALA A 297 48.77 -13.34 0.85
CA ALA A 297 48.49 -14.18 2.02
C ALA A 297 49.74 -14.83 2.66
N ARG A 298 50.83 -15.06 1.90
CA ARG A 298 52.06 -15.66 2.44
C ARG A 298 52.80 -14.71 3.38
N SER A 299 52.82 -13.41 3.09
CA SER A 299 53.50 -12.41 3.93
C SER A 299 52.86 -12.30 5.32
N GLN A 300 51.53 -12.35 5.41
CA GLN A 300 50.83 -12.30 6.70
C GLN A 300 50.93 -13.60 7.52
N LYS A 301 50.98 -14.77 6.85
CA LYS A 301 51.02 -16.07 7.54
C LYS A 301 52.42 -16.39 8.10
N THR A 302 53.49 -15.99 7.41
CA THR A 302 54.87 -16.16 7.91
C THR A 302 55.21 -15.19 9.05
N GLN A 303 54.60 -14.00 9.10
CA GLN A 303 54.77 -13.09 10.25
C GLN A 303 54.12 -13.62 11.53
N ARG A 304 52.91 -14.19 11.46
CA ARG A 304 52.19 -14.75 12.62
C ARG A 304 52.92 -15.93 13.29
N ALA A 305 53.62 -16.75 12.50
CA ALA A 305 54.38 -17.89 13.02
C ALA A 305 55.75 -17.51 13.63
N SER A 306 56.22 -16.28 13.40
CA SER A 306 57.58 -15.86 13.79
C SER A 306 57.72 -15.32 15.21
N GLY A 307 56.61 -15.17 15.96
CA GLY A 307 56.64 -14.63 17.33
C GLY A 307 57.16 -13.19 17.44
N ARG A 308 57.18 -12.46 16.32
CA ARG A 308 57.67 -11.08 16.22
C ARG A 308 56.54 -10.07 16.38
N CYS A 309 56.83 -8.96 17.04
CA CYS A 309 55.89 -7.86 17.26
C CYS A 309 55.50 -7.19 15.93
N PHE A 310 54.20 -7.06 15.65
CA PHE A 310 53.67 -6.38 14.45
C PHE A 310 53.98 -4.87 14.36
N GLY A 311 54.52 -4.26 15.42
CA GLY A 311 54.93 -2.85 15.42
C GLY A 311 56.40 -2.63 15.10
N CYS A 312 57.30 -3.43 15.68
CA CYS A 312 58.76 -3.22 15.61
C CYS A 312 59.55 -4.43 15.07
N ASN A 313 58.87 -5.51 14.70
CA ASN A 313 59.43 -6.75 14.13
C ASN A 313 60.47 -7.48 15.02
N GLN A 314 60.55 -7.16 16.31
CA GLN A 314 61.42 -7.82 17.29
C GLN A 314 60.72 -9.04 17.93
N PRO A 315 61.44 -10.14 18.22
CA PRO A 315 60.90 -11.31 18.91
C PRO A 315 60.65 -11.02 20.41
N GLY A 316 59.79 -11.82 21.04
CA GLY A 316 59.62 -11.83 22.51
C GLY A 316 58.48 -10.98 23.09
N HIS A 317 57.72 -10.25 22.28
CA HIS A 317 56.52 -9.54 22.74
C HIS A 317 55.49 -9.33 21.62
N PHE A 318 54.22 -9.18 22.00
CA PHE A 318 53.13 -8.82 21.10
C PHE A 318 52.91 -7.30 21.08
N ARG A 319 52.35 -6.76 19.99
CA ARG A 319 52.06 -5.31 19.81
C ARG A 319 51.26 -4.69 20.98
N ARG A 320 50.51 -5.51 21.72
CA ARG A 320 49.73 -5.12 22.90
C ARG A 320 50.59 -4.73 24.12
N ASN A 321 51.85 -5.18 24.16
CA ASN A 321 52.83 -4.94 25.23
C ASN A 321 53.96 -4.00 24.78
N TYR A 322 53.77 -3.24 23.71
CA TYR A 322 54.74 -2.26 23.24
C TYR A 322 54.82 -1.08 24.23
N PRO A 323 56.01 -0.65 24.70
CA PRO A 323 56.16 0.36 25.77
C PRO A 323 55.61 1.75 25.43
N THR A 324 55.31 2.02 24.16
CA THR A 324 54.80 3.32 23.69
C THR A 324 53.53 3.10 22.86
N ASN A 325 52.43 2.71 23.51
CA ASN A 325 51.12 2.71 22.87
C ASN A 325 50.43 4.06 23.14
N PRO A 326 50.24 4.94 22.15
CA PRO A 326 49.63 6.27 22.35
C PRO A 326 48.19 6.21 22.87
N TRP A 327 47.56 5.02 22.83
CA TRP A 327 46.16 4.78 23.17
C TRP A 327 45.93 4.30 24.61
N LYS A 328 46.95 4.32 25.47
CA LYS A 328 46.81 4.09 26.91
C LYS A 328 47.29 5.31 27.69
N ALA A 329 46.48 6.37 27.73
CA ALA A 329 46.53 7.32 28.83
C ALA A 329 45.70 6.76 30.01
N PRO A 330 46.16 6.84 31.27
CA PRO A 330 45.37 6.42 32.43
C PRO A 330 44.09 7.27 32.53
N ARG A 331 42.93 6.61 32.62
CA ARG A 331 41.67 7.23 33.04
C ARG A 331 41.80 7.54 34.53
N ASP A 332 42.29 8.73 34.88
CA ASP A 332 41.94 9.38 36.13
C ASP A 332 42.18 10.88 36.00
N LYS A 333 41.10 11.64 36.24
CA LYS A 333 40.96 13.12 36.22
C LYS A 333 40.71 13.76 34.85
N MET A 334 39.44 14.05 34.56
CA MET A 334 38.97 15.41 34.26
C MET A 334 37.45 15.40 34.01
N PHE A 335 36.69 15.68 35.07
CA PHE A 335 35.51 16.52 34.92
C PHE A 335 36.01 17.91 34.53
N ALA A 336 35.71 18.36 33.31
CA ALA A 336 35.37 19.75 32.97
C ALA A 336 35.39 19.92 31.44
N ALA A 337 34.43 20.72 30.96
CA ALA A 337 34.31 21.32 29.63
C ALA A 337 33.75 20.44 28.49
N ARG A 338 32.41 20.54 28.33
CA ARG A 338 31.74 20.44 27.02
C ARG A 338 32.25 21.57 26.11
N PRO A 339 32.50 21.35 24.81
CA PRO A 339 32.47 22.43 23.83
C PRO A 339 31.09 22.50 23.17
N ALA A 340 30.54 23.71 23.14
CA ALA A 340 29.32 24.08 22.45
C ALA A 340 29.48 23.99 20.93
N LEU A 341 28.45 23.50 20.25
CA LEU A 341 28.24 23.68 18.81
C LEU A 341 27.49 25.00 18.59
N ASN A 342 28.08 25.91 17.81
CA ASN A 342 27.43 26.97 17.02
C ASN A 342 28.50 27.43 16.00
N SER A 343 28.32 27.19 14.70
CA SER A 343 27.56 27.99 13.71
C SER A 343 28.39 29.14 13.10
N LEU A 344 28.73 28.93 11.82
CA LEU A 344 28.77 29.87 10.69
C LEU A 344 29.01 31.37 10.95
N GLU A 345 30.18 31.87 10.52
CA GLU A 345 30.41 33.23 10.00
C GLU A 345 31.39 33.09 8.81
N ALA A 346 30.96 33.34 7.58
CA ALA A 346 30.96 34.63 6.89
C ALA A 346 32.38 35.19 6.72
N THR A 347 32.99 34.91 5.56
CA THR A 347 34.23 35.56 5.12
C THR A 347 33.88 36.88 4.45
N GLU A 348 33.93 37.98 5.19
CA GLU A 348 34.14 39.32 4.62
C GLU A 348 35.63 39.51 4.32
N SER A 349 35.91 39.91 3.09
CA SER A 349 37.24 40.28 2.61
C SER A 349 37.37 41.80 2.58
N GLU A 350 38.11 42.37 3.54
CA GLU A 350 38.66 43.73 3.47
C GLU A 350 40.00 43.70 2.71
N ASN A 351 40.14 44.50 1.66
CA ASN A 351 40.94 45.75 1.70
C ASN A 351 41.28 46.25 0.29
N GLY A 352 41.19 47.57 0.12
CA GLY A 352 41.62 48.29 -1.07
C GLY A 352 41.41 49.79 -0.96
N ASP A 353 42.04 50.40 0.05
CA ASP A 353 42.23 51.85 0.19
C ASP A 353 43.23 52.33 -0.87
N SER A 354 42.93 53.43 -1.58
CA SER A 354 43.86 54.53 -1.90
C SER A 354 43.21 55.56 -2.82
N GLN A 355 42.96 56.74 -2.22
CA GLN A 355 43.17 58.12 -2.72
C GLN A 355 42.78 58.53 -4.14
#